data_AF-A0A956NPX1-F1
#
_entry.id   AF-A0A956NPX1-F1
#
_cell.length_a   1.000
_cell.length_b   1.000
_cell.length_c   1.000
_cell.angle_alpha   90.00
_cell.angle_beta   90.00
_cell.angle_gamma   90.00
#
_symmetry.space_group_name_H-M   'P 1'
#
loop_
_entity.id
_entity.type
_entity.pdbx_description
1 polymer ?
#
loop_
_entity_poly.entity_id
_entity_poly.type
_entity_poly.pdbx_seq_one_letter_code
_entity_poly.pdbx_strand_id
1 'polypeptide(L)'
;MRTLVLFDIDGTLLSSDSAGRAAITAAFAAEYDTLDFFDAVRFDGKTDRQIVRELHAAAGRPERATEPAMAELLARYVAHLEVELQARRDRIVVHPGMAEVIGRLECEADVCVGLLTGNIEPGARLKIGATDLGYERFRLGAFGSDSEHRPEL
;
A
#
# COMPACT_ATOMS: atom_id res chain seq x y z
N MET A 1 8.90 -26.50 -14.20
CA MET A 1 7.93 -26.06 -13.16
C MET A 1 7.84 -24.57 -13.29
N ARG A 2 6.64 -23.98 -13.32
CA ARG A 2 6.47 -22.53 -13.39
C ARG A 2 6.51 -21.98 -11.97
N THR A 3 7.53 -21.18 -11.64
CA THR A 3 7.70 -20.57 -10.32
C THR A 3 7.03 -19.21 -10.30
N LEU A 4 6.23 -18.94 -9.28
CA LEU A 4 5.65 -17.62 -9.01
C LEU A 4 6.42 -16.97 -7.85
N VAL A 5 6.96 -15.78 -8.08
CA VAL A 5 7.64 -14.98 -7.05
C VAL A 5 6.81 -13.73 -6.80
N LEU A 6 6.29 -13.60 -5.58
CA LEU A 6 5.46 -12.47 -5.17
C LEU A 6 6.22 -11.59 -4.18
N PHE A 7 6.24 -10.28 -4.44
CA PHE A 7 6.88 -9.29 -3.59
C PHE A 7 5.84 -8.44 -2.85
N ASP A 8 6.09 -8.19 -1.57
CA ASP A 8 5.46 -7.05 -0.88
C ASP A 8 6.15 -5.74 -1.30
N ILE A 9 5.52 -4.59 -1.06
CA ILE A 9 6.03 -3.28 -1.46
C ILE A 9 6.79 -2.62 -0.31
N ASP A 10 6.05 -2.17 0.71
CA ASP A 10 6.62 -1.36 1.79
C ASP A 10 7.57 -2.18 2.67
N GLY A 11 8.80 -1.69 2.84
CA GLY A 11 9.83 -2.37 3.62
C GLY A 11 10.42 -3.62 2.94
N THR A 12 9.99 -3.95 1.71
CA THR A 12 10.52 -5.05 0.90
C THR A 12 11.14 -4.53 -0.39
N LEU A 13 10.32 -3.93 -1.27
CA LEU A 13 10.80 -3.33 -2.52
C LEU A 13 11.30 -1.90 -2.31
N LEU A 14 10.56 -1.12 -1.52
CA LEU A 14 10.85 0.30 -1.33
C LEU A 14 10.42 0.81 0.04
N SER A 15 10.93 2.00 0.37
CA SER A 15 10.46 2.84 1.47
C SER A 15 10.04 4.21 0.93
N SER A 16 8.91 4.72 1.41
CA SER A 16 8.26 5.94 0.91
C SER A 16 8.22 7.08 1.93
N ASP A 17 9.15 7.12 2.89
CA ASP A 17 9.25 8.18 3.92
C ASP A 17 7.91 8.52 4.60
N SER A 18 7.20 7.46 5.01
CA SER A 18 5.88 7.53 5.64
C SER A 18 4.77 8.21 4.79
N ALA A 19 4.94 8.35 3.47
CA ALA A 19 3.92 8.92 2.58
C ALA A 19 2.56 8.24 2.72
N GLY A 20 2.53 6.90 2.85
CA GLY A 20 1.29 6.15 3.09
C GLY A 20 0.57 6.58 4.38
N ARG A 21 1.31 6.70 5.49
CA ARG A 21 0.75 7.15 6.79
C ARG A 21 0.25 8.59 6.71
N ALA A 22 1.01 9.48 6.08
CA ALA A 22 0.60 10.87 5.89
C ALA A 22 -0.69 10.96 5.06
N ALA A 23 -0.79 10.20 3.98
CA ALA A 23 -1.94 10.21 3.08
C ALA A 23 -3.23 9.71 3.75
N ILE A 24 -3.17 8.62 4.52
CA ILE A 24 -4.35 8.14 5.24
C ILE A 24 -4.74 9.09 6.38
N THR A 25 -3.76 9.74 7.02
CA THR A 25 -4.02 10.77 8.03
C THR A 25 -4.78 11.95 7.42
N ALA A 26 -4.35 12.43 6.24
CA ALA A 26 -5.03 13.48 5.51
C ALA A 26 -6.46 13.07 5.08
N ALA A 27 -6.67 11.82 4.66
CA ALA A 27 -7.99 11.32 4.28
C ALA A 27 -8.99 11.28 5.45
N PHE A 28 -8.51 11.02 6.68
CA PHE A 28 -9.31 11.02 7.91
C PHE A 28 -9.53 12.43 8.48
N ALA A 29 -8.65 13.39 8.21
CA ALA A 29 -8.79 14.77 8.67
C ALA A 29 -10.07 15.46 8.16
N ALA A 30 -10.69 14.94 7.09
CA ALA A 30 -11.97 15.42 6.58
C ALA A 30 -13.19 14.91 7.40
N GLU A 31 -13.02 13.88 8.23
CA GLU A 31 -14.11 13.21 8.95
C GLU A 31 -14.08 13.42 10.47
N TYR A 32 -12.92 13.80 11.02
CA TYR A 32 -12.67 13.91 12.47
C TYR A 32 -11.94 15.21 12.80
N ASP A 33 -12.37 15.86 13.89
CA ASP A 33 -11.75 17.10 14.39
C ASP A 33 -10.36 16.86 15.02
N THR A 34 -10.12 15.65 15.53
CA THR A 34 -8.85 15.24 16.16
C THR A 34 -8.44 13.87 15.62
N LEU A 35 -7.13 13.60 15.60
CA LEU A 35 -6.56 12.38 15.01
C LEU A 35 -5.67 11.59 15.99
N ASP A 36 -5.79 11.85 17.29
CA ASP A 36 -4.97 11.22 18.34
C ASP A 36 -5.09 9.68 18.35
N PHE A 37 -6.17 9.13 17.80
CA PHE A 37 -6.40 7.69 17.67
C PHE A 37 -5.46 7.01 16.66
N PHE A 38 -4.76 7.76 15.79
CA PHE A 38 -3.79 7.19 14.85
C PHE A 38 -2.60 6.52 15.56
N ASP A 39 -2.25 6.98 16.77
CA ASP A 39 -1.13 6.41 17.52
C ASP A 39 -1.48 5.07 18.18
N ALA A 40 -2.79 4.75 18.30
CA ALA A 40 -3.27 3.47 18.80
C ALA A 40 -3.20 2.35 17.74
N VAL A 41 -3.02 2.68 16.45
CA VAL A 41 -3.08 1.71 15.35
C VAL A 41 -1.70 1.58 14.69
N ARG A 42 -1.14 0.37 14.75
CA ARG A 42 0.06 -0.02 13.98
C ARG A 42 -0.33 -0.37 12.55
N PHE A 43 0.42 0.12 11.56
CA PHE A 43 0.09 -0.12 10.14
C PHE A 43 0.90 -1.28 9.55
N ASP A 44 2.11 -1.51 10.05
CA ASP A 44 3.02 -2.53 9.51
C ASP A 44 2.35 -3.90 9.43
N GLY A 45 2.46 -4.54 8.27
CA GLY A 45 1.94 -5.88 8.04
C GLY A 45 0.44 -5.96 7.76
N LYS A 46 -0.32 -4.87 7.83
CA LYS A 46 -1.78 -4.85 7.60
C LYS A 46 -2.15 -4.46 6.17
N THR A 47 -3.38 -4.76 5.79
CA THR A 47 -3.98 -4.22 4.56
C THR A 47 -4.48 -2.79 4.79
N ASP A 48 -4.51 -1.97 3.75
CA ASP A 48 -5.05 -0.61 3.83
C ASP A 48 -6.49 -0.62 4.35
N ARG A 49 -7.31 -1.59 3.91
CA ARG A 49 -8.69 -1.77 4.39
C ARG A 49 -8.75 -2.11 5.89
N GLN A 50 -7.90 -3.03 6.35
CA GLN A 50 -7.79 -3.37 7.77
C GLN A 50 -7.39 -2.15 8.60
N ILE A 51 -6.42 -1.34 8.11
CA ILE A 51 -5.99 -0.11 8.79
C ILE A 51 -7.14 0.87 8.93
N VAL A 52 -7.89 1.13 7.85
CA VAL A 52 -9.06 2.04 7.89
C VAL A 52 -10.10 1.56 8.90
N ARG A 53 -10.42 0.27 8.91
CA ARG A 53 -11.37 -0.31 9.86
C ARG A 53 -10.90 -0.17 11.31
N GLU A 54 -9.65 -0.47 11.58
CA GLU A 54 -9.07 -0.33 12.93
C GLU A 54 -9.00 1.13 13.38
N LEU A 55 -8.74 2.07 12.48
CA LEU A 55 -8.76 3.51 12.79
C LEU A 55 -10.17 4.00 13.16
N HIS A 56 -11.21 3.56 12.45
CA HIS A 56 -12.59 3.84 12.85
C HIS A 56 -12.92 3.28 14.24
N ALA A 57 -12.47 2.05 14.54
CA ALA A 57 -12.66 1.45 15.85
C ALA A 57 -11.89 2.21 16.95
N ALA A 58 -10.64 2.61 16.68
CA ALA A 58 -9.81 3.40 17.60
C ALA A 58 -10.38 4.80 17.85
N ALA A 59 -11.05 5.38 16.85
CA ALA A 59 -11.80 6.64 16.98
C ALA A 59 -13.12 6.48 17.77
N GLY A 60 -13.43 5.28 18.27
CA GLY A 60 -14.67 4.97 18.99
C GLY A 60 -15.91 4.94 18.10
N ARG A 61 -15.73 4.80 16.78
CA ARG A 61 -16.81 4.80 15.77
C ARG A 61 -16.71 3.61 14.79
N PRO A 62 -16.65 2.35 15.27
CA PRO A 62 -16.53 1.19 14.41
C PRO A 62 -17.68 1.07 13.40
N GLU A 63 -18.86 1.61 13.71
CA GLU A 63 -20.03 1.64 12.84
C GLU A 63 -19.82 2.46 11.56
N ARG A 64 -18.81 3.35 11.53
CA ARG A 64 -18.47 4.12 10.32
C ARG A 64 -17.70 3.30 9.29
N ALA A 65 -17.12 2.16 9.66
CA ALA A 65 -16.38 1.29 8.75
C ALA A 65 -17.30 0.42 7.86
N THR A 66 -18.28 1.05 7.22
CA THR A 66 -19.13 0.43 6.19
C THR A 66 -18.40 0.35 4.86
N GLU A 67 -18.73 -0.63 4.02
CA GLU A 67 -18.11 -0.78 2.69
C GLU A 67 -18.10 0.50 1.84
N PRO A 68 -19.22 1.24 1.70
CA PRO A 68 -19.21 2.48 0.90
C PRO A 68 -18.34 3.58 1.51
N ALA A 69 -18.38 3.74 2.85
CA ALA A 69 -17.61 4.77 3.53
C ALA A 69 -16.10 4.49 3.45
N MET A 70 -15.69 3.24 3.66
CA MET A 70 -14.28 2.85 3.51
C MET A 70 -13.80 3.02 2.06
N ALA A 71 -14.63 2.67 1.07
CA ALA A 71 -14.27 2.87 -0.33
C ALA A 71 -14.07 4.37 -0.65
N GLU A 72 -14.94 5.25 -0.14
CA GLU A 72 -14.79 6.70 -0.31
C GLU A 72 -13.53 7.23 0.39
N LEU A 73 -13.26 6.77 1.62
CA LEU A 73 -12.07 7.16 2.36
C LEU A 73 -10.80 6.68 1.66
N LEU A 74 -10.78 5.45 1.16
CA LEU A 74 -9.66 4.90 0.40
C LEU A 74 -9.43 5.66 -0.91
N ALA A 75 -10.48 6.12 -1.59
CA ALA A 75 -10.34 6.98 -2.76
C ALA A 75 -9.68 8.33 -2.40
N ARG A 76 -10.08 8.96 -1.28
CA ARG A 76 -9.41 10.17 -0.77
C ARG A 76 -7.96 9.89 -0.38
N TYR A 77 -7.69 8.76 0.27
CA TYR A 77 -6.33 8.32 0.59
C TYR A 77 -5.46 8.21 -0.66
N VAL A 78 -5.95 7.61 -1.75
CA VAL A 78 -5.18 7.49 -3.02
C VAL A 78 -4.85 8.87 -3.59
N ALA A 79 -5.81 9.80 -3.58
CA ALA A 79 -5.58 11.16 -4.05
C ALA A 79 -4.51 11.89 -3.19
N HIS A 80 -4.56 11.73 -1.86
CA HIS A 80 -3.53 12.27 -0.99
C HIS A 80 -2.18 11.57 -1.17
N LEU A 81 -2.17 10.24 -1.39
CA LEU A 81 -0.94 9.48 -1.59
C LEU A 81 -0.16 9.98 -2.79
N GLU A 82 -0.83 10.30 -3.90
CA GLU A 82 -0.19 10.90 -5.06
C GLU A 82 0.54 12.20 -4.69
N VAL A 83 -0.13 13.10 -3.97
CA VAL A 83 0.47 14.37 -3.49
C VAL A 83 1.65 14.11 -2.56
N GLU A 84 1.49 13.22 -1.59
CA GLU A 84 2.52 12.93 -0.58
C GLU A 84 3.77 12.28 -1.21
N LEU A 85 3.59 11.41 -2.22
CA LEU A 85 4.69 10.80 -2.98
C LEU A 85 5.44 11.83 -3.83
N GLN A 86 4.73 12.75 -4.51
CA GLN A 86 5.37 13.84 -5.26
C GLN A 86 6.18 14.75 -4.34
N ALA A 87 5.61 15.15 -3.19
CA ALA A 87 6.30 15.98 -2.20
C ALA A 87 7.52 15.30 -1.55
N ARG A 88 7.60 13.97 -1.63
CA ARG A 88 8.68 13.14 -1.05
C ARG A 88 9.54 12.47 -2.11
N ARG A 89 9.45 12.86 -3.39
CA ARG A 89 10.07 12.11 -4.49
C ARG A 89 11.54 11.77 -4.25
N ASP A 90 12.31 12.72 -3.75
CA ASP A 90 13.76 12.56 -3.47
C ASP A 90 14.07 11.71 -2.22
N ARG A 91 13.05 11.37 -1.43
CA ARG A 91 13.13 10.53 -0.22
C ARG A 91 12.58 9.13 -0.42
N ILE A 92 12.01 8.82 -1.58
CA ILE A 92 11.56 7.47 -1.92
C ILE A 92 12.78 6.65 -2.31
N VAL A 93 12.98 5.51 -1.65
CA VAL A 93 14.16 4.66 -1.83
C VAL A 93 13.73 3.26 -2.22
N VAL A 94 14.19 2.78 -3.37
CA VAL A 94 14.17 1.35 -3.71
C VAL A 94 15.24 0.65 -2.89
N HIS A 95 14.89 -0.45 -2.23
CA HIS A 95 15.82 -1.16 -1.36
C HIS A 95 16.99 -1.77 -2.16
N PRO A 96 18.22 -1.80 -1.60
CA PRO A 96 19.40 -2.26 -2.30
C PRO A 96 19.23 -3.67 -2.90
N GLY A 97 19.60 -3.82 -4.17
CA GLY A 97 19.54 -5.09 -4.89
C GLY A 97 18.16 -5.48 -5.44
N MET A 98 17.06 -4.81 -5.06
CA MET A 98 15.71 -5.22 -5.50
C MET A 98 15.51 -5.06 -7.01
N ALA A 99 16.00 -3.97 -7.60
CA ALA A 99 15.93 -3.77 -9.05
C ALA A 99 16.69 -4.87 -9.82
N GLU A 100 17.85 -5.29 -9.31
CA GLU A 100 18.67 -6.36 -9.90
C GLU A 100 18.00 -7.72 -9.76
N VAL A 101 17.48 -8.04 -8.57
CA VAL A 101 16.77 -9.30 -8.31
C VAL A 101 15.55 -9.44 -9.22
N ILE A 102 14.72 -8.40 -9.31
CA ILE A 102 13.55 -8.41 -10.22
C ILE A 102 14.03 -8.60 -11.66
N GLY A 103 15.07 -7.86 -12.09
CA GLY A 103 15.58 -7.95 -13.46
C GLY A 103 16.08 -9.35 -13.83
N ARG A 104 16.75 -10.03 -12.90
CA ARG A 104 17.19 -11.42 -13.11
C ARG A 104 16.01 -12.38 -13.19
N LEU A 105 15.04 -12.26 -12.29
CA LEU A 105 13.87 -13.13 -12.26
C LEU A 105 13.01 -13.00 -13.52
N GLU A 106 12.92 -11.81 -14.12
CA GLU A 106 12.17 -11.59 -15.36
C GLU A 106 12.82 -12.25 -16.60
N CYS A 107 14.13 -12.49 -16.56
CA CYS A 107 14.84 -13.18 -17.64
C CYS A 107 14.69 -14.71 -17.58
N GLU A 108 14.23 -15.25 -16.46
CA GLU A 108 14.04 -16.70 -16.29
C GLU A 108 12.73 -17.14 -16.96
N ALA A 109 12.83 -18.01 -17.97
CA ALA A 109 11.70 -18.40 -18.82
C ALA A 109 10.53 -19.03 -18.05
N ASP A 110 10.81 -19.68 -16.92
CA ASP A 110 9.84 -20.39 -16.09
C ASP A 110 9.42 -19.60 -14.83
N VAL A 111 9.82 -18.33 -14.69
CA VAL A 111 9.48 -17.49 -13.53
C VAL A 111 8.46 -16.41 -13.92
N CYS A 112 7.46 -16.22 -13.05
CA CYS A 112 6.55 -15.09 -13.09
C CYS A 112 6.75 -14.23 -11.85
N VAL A 113 6.95 -12.92 -12.04
CA VAL A 113 7.05 -11.95 -10.96
C VAL A 113 5.71 -11.25 -10.77
N GLY A 114 5.27 -11.11 -9.53
CA GLY A 114 4.04 -10.42 -9.16
C GLY A 114 4.12 -9.73 -7.81
N LEU A 115 3.01 -9.13 -7.39
CA LEU A 115 2.86 -8.45 -6.11
C LEU A 115 1.97 -9.25 -5.17
N LEU A 116 2.32 -9.27 -3.88
CA LEU A 116 1.45 -9.71 -2.79
C LEU A 116 1.59 -8.70 -1.67
N THR A 117 0.65 -7.75 -1.60
CA THR A 117 0.80 -6.58 -0.74
C THR A 117 -0.50 -6.18 -0.05
N GLY A 118 -0.37 -5.62 1.15
CA GLY A 118 -1.50 -5.04 1.87
C GLY A 118 -2.02 -3.74 1.27
N ASN A 119 -1.27 -3.11 0.37
CA ASN A 119 -1.73 -1.92 -0.34
C ASN A 119 -2.93 -2.25 -1.24
N ILE A 120 -3.92 -1.36 -1.31
CA ILE A 120 -4.90 -1.43 -2.41
C ILE A 120 -4.20 -1.20 -3.76
N GLU A 121 -4.71 -1.80 -4.84
CA GLU A 121 -4.06 -1.75 -6.15
C GLU A 121 -3.71 -0.32 -6.62
N PRO A 122 -4.58 0.70 -6.51
CA PRO A 122 -4.22 2.06 -6.91
C PRO A 122 -3.05 2.63 -6.10
N GLY A 123 -2.97 2.32 -4.80
CA GLY A 123 -1.88 2.74 -3.93
C GLY A 123 -0.56 2.03 -4.26
N ALA A 124 -0.62 0.71 -4.52
CA ALA A 124 0.51 -0.07 -4.99
C ALA A 124 1.09 0.50 -6.30
N ARG A 125 0.21 0.82 -7.25
CA ARG A 125 0.58 1.41 -8.55
C ARG A 125 1.26 2.77 -8.39
N LEU A 126 0.73 3.65 -7.55
CA LEU A 126 1.35 4.95 -7.28
C LEU A 126 2.73 4.81 -6.63
N LYS A 127 2.88 3.92 -5.64
CA LYS A 127 4.16 3.71 -4.95
C LYS A 127 5.24 3.18 -5.87
N ILE A 128 4.95 2.15 -6.67
CA ILE A 128 5.91 1.63 -7.64
C ILE A 128 6.20 2.67 -8.74
N GLY A 129 5.16 3.35 -9.25
CA GLY A 129 5.30 4.38 -10.29
C GLY A 129 6.06 5.63 -9.84
N ALA A 130 6.21 5.86 -8.54
CA ALA A 130 7.09 6.89 -8.00
C ALA A 130 8.58 6.53 -8.06
N THR A 131 8.93 5.33 -8.54
CA THR A 131 10.29 4.81 -8.68
C THR A 131 10.56 4.34 -10.11
N ASP A 132 11.82 4.05 -10.41
CA ASP A 132 12.22 3.45 -11.69
C ASP A 132 12.01 1.93 -11.73
N LEU A 133 11.30 1.34 -10.76
CA LEU A 133 11.05 -0.11 -10.75
C LEU A 133 10.15 -0.55 -11.90
N GLY A 134 9.15 0.23 -12.31
CA GLY A 134 8.19 -0.14 -13.37
C GLY A 134 7.09 -1.09 -12.88
N TYR A 135 5.85 -0.63 -12.82
CA TYR A 135 4.72 -1.42 -12.31
C TYR A 135 4.35 -2.58 -13.25
N GLU A 136 4.53 -2.39 -14.56
CA GLU A 136 4.26 -3.35 -15.62
C GLU A 136 5.10 -4.63 -15.56
N ARG A 137 6.20 -4.61 -14.80
CA ARG A 137 7.06 -5.79 -14.54
C ARG A 137 6.37 -6.84 -13.69
N PHE A 138 5.45 -6.41 -12.82
CA PHE A 138 4.67 -7.28 -11.96
C PHE A 138 3.42 -7.76 -12.71
N ARG A 139 3.50 -8.95 -13.30
CA ARG A 139 2.49 -9.48 -14.23
C ARG A 139 1.22 -9.97 -13.55
N LEU A 140 1.28 -10.19 -12.25
CA LEU A 140 0.19 -10.68 -11.40
C LEU A 140 0.22 -9.90 -10.09
N GLY A 141 -0.93 -9.79 -9.43
CA GLY A 141 -1.01 -9.16 -8.13
C GLY A 141 -2.16 -9.70 -7.30
N ALA A 142 -1.93 -9.79 -6.00
CA ALA A 142 -2.94 -9.88 -4.95
C ALA A 142 -2.74 -8.67 -4.02
N PHE A 143 -3.80 -7.89 -3.86
CA PHE A 143 -3.75 -6.57 -3.25
C PHE A 143 -4.69 -6.50 -2.05
N GLY A 144 -4.47 -5.55 -1.15
CA GLY A 144 -5.40 -5.25 -0.08
C GLY A 144 -6.81 -4.83 -0.55
N SER A 145 -7.01 -4.64 -1.87
CA SER A 145 -8.33 -4.50 -2.48
C SER A 145 -9.13 -5.82 -2.49
N ASP A 146 -8.44 -6.96 -2.56
CA ASP A 146 -9.03 -8.29 -2.79
C ASP A 146 -9.53 -8.94 -1.49
N SER A 147 -8.83 -8.72 -0.38
CA SER A 147 -9.28 -9.07 0.97
C SER A 147 -8.73 -8.12 2.03
N GLU A 148 -9.51 -7.92 3.10
CA GLU A 148 -9.03 -7.23 4.30
C GLU A 148 -8.08 -8.11 5.11
N HIS A 149 -8.26 -9.43 5.07
CA HIS A 149 -7.48 -10.38 5.84
C HIS A 149 -6.27 -10.83 5.03
N ARG A 150 -5.08 -10.38 5.41
CA ARG A 150 -3.84 -10.65 4.67
C ARG A 150 -3.57 -12.14 4.35
N PRO A 151 -3.87 -13.11 5.24
CA PRO A 151 -3.74 -14.54 4.91
C PRO A 151 -4.68 -15.04 3.80
N GLU A 152 -5.69 -14.27 3.41
CA GLU A 152 -6.63 -14.59 2.32
C GLU A 152 -6.26 -13.90 1.00
N LEU A 153 -5.13 -13.18 0.95
CA LEU A 153 -4.54 -12.65 -0.29
C LEU A 153 -3.71 -13.70 -1.04
#